data_AF-A0A955BUJ7-F1
#
_entry.id   AF-A0A955BUJ7-F1
#
_cell.length_a   1.000
_cell.length_b   1.000
_cell.length_c   1.000
_cell.angle_alpha   90.00
_cell.angle_beta   90.00
_cell.angle_gamma   90.00
#
_symmetry.space_group_name_H-M   'P 1'
#
loop_
_entity.id
_entity.type
_entity.pdbx_description
1 polymer ?
#
loop_
_entity_poly.entity_id
_entity_poly.type
_entity_poly.pdbx_seq_one_letter_code
_entity_poly.pdbx_strand_id
1 'polypeptide(L)'
;MSFSPFVAPSFRWLGVFVMLATLAVGDVRRATACPFCSAAQQTLTEELTTADAAIIATLATPMPDLDLNAPESFDAKPQGAVFHIEEVLRGGEHLEGAKDVEVVYFGDDQPGQRFLITGLIDQRLDWITPLPLSDAAIDYVKQLPNLPAAGPDRLAFFQEYFEHADPLIAQDAYDEFSRAPYQDIVDLGSRINRDNLLRWIDDPTVGPSSRRLYLTMLGVCGQPEDVAFLEGLVAYDYAVIRPASAVLVSTAGLTGSAWGVPQVDEMLHAEERRKKESLDALLACYLKLKGPEGLKLVNERFLANPDTEYKYMHAAIMALRFHGEETEVLPREALLDSMRLALDHKEFADQVIPDLTRWQDWEVMDRLVAMFRASDSNDWIRQPVASYLLVAAEEPGDVGRRAQAALEEVKTLDPDTYQRAKSFAGFGYFGAATATKPATASSADVAATESTDEAKKTDADEVGTAEAPEPEADVPSAATTGSDPARVPDDAVAQASPTATKAELAVAVPAEPVRTPKRWLMIGGPVLGVVVLMAIFAALLKGADPRSTGGGP
;
A
#
# COMPACT_ATOMS: atom_id res chain seq x y z
N MET A 1 32.63 4.68 -66.33
CA MET A 1 31.34 3.96 -66.15
C MET A 1 30.38 4.88 -65.41
N SER A 2 29.07 4.68 -65.56
CA SER A 2 28.05 5.73 -65.38
C SER A 2 27.99 6.42 -64.01
N PHE A 3 27.96 7.75 -64.02
CA PHE A 3 27.32 8.53 -62.95
C PHE A 3 25.80 8.51 -63.18
N SER A 4 25.04 8.08 -62.17
CA SER A 4 23.59 8.30 -62.11
C SER A 4 23.32 9.62 -61.38
N PRO A 5 22.39 10.48 -61.84
CA PRO A 5 22.09 11.73 -61.16
C PRO A 5 21.24 11.47 -59.90
N PHE A 6 21.67 12.03 -58.77
CA PHE A 6 20.88 12.06 -57.54
C PHE A 6 19.65 12.96 -57.76
N VAL A 7 18.45 12.37 -57.73
CA VAL A 7 17.20 13.13 -57.81
C VAL A 7 16.94 13.78 -56.45
N ALA A 8 16.97 15.10 -56.40
CA ALA A 8 16.64 15.84 -55.18
C ALA A 8 15.17 15.61 -54.79
N PRO A 9 14.85 15.23 -53.54
CA PRO A 9 13.46 15.03 -53.12
C PRO A 9 12.70 16.36 -53.11
N SER A 10 11.53 16.37 -53.74
CA SER A 10 10.72 17.57 -53.88
C SER A 10 10.27 18.14 -52.52
N PHE A 11 10.25 19.47 -52.42
CA PHE A 11 10.00 20.27 -51.19
C PHE A 11 8.66 20.01 -50.48
N ARG A 12 7.79 19.17 -51.05
CA ARG A 12 6.47 18.81 -50.50
C ARG A 12 6.52 17.63 -49.51
N TRP A 13 7.58 16.82 -49.52
CA TRP A 13 7.75 15.70 -48.58
C TRP A 13 8.33 16.11 -47.22
N LEU A 14 9.09 17.21 -47.16
CA LEU A 14 9.68 17.70 -45.92
C LEU A 14 8.59 18.16 -44.91
N GLY A 15 7.53 18.82 -45.40
CA GLY A 15 6.41 19.28 -44.57
C GLY A 15 5.60 18.13 -43.96
N VAL A 16 5.44 17.02 -44.67
CA VAL A 16 4.74 15.83 -44.15
C VAL A 16 5.56 15.14 -43.07
N PHE A 17 6.88 15.02 -43.25
CA PHE A 17 7.76 14.45 -42.23
C PHE A 17 7.85 15.32 -40.97
N VAL A 18 7.89 16.65 -41.08
CA VAL A 18 7.88 17.55 -39.92
C VAL A 18 6.54 17.48 -39.17
N MET A 19 5.41 17.35 -39.88
CA MET A 19 4.09 17.24 -39.25
C MET A 19 3.83 15.86 -38.60
N LEU A 20 4.41 14.78 -39.14
CA LEU A 20 4.40 13.45 -38.50
C LEU A 20 5.38 13.38 -37.32
N ALA A 21 6.54 14.03 -37.40
CA ALA A 21 7.49 14.10 -36.29
C ALA A 21 6.94 14.89 -35.09
N THR A 22 6.16 15.95 -35.32
CA THR A 22 5.51 16.69 -34.21
C THR A 22 4.28 16.00 -33.63
N LEU A 23 3.63 15.09 -34.38
CA LEU A 23 2.59 14.20 -33.85
C LEU A 23 3.15 12.92 -33.19
N ALA A 24 4.44 12.62 -33.40
CA ALA A 24 5.15 11.53 -32.74
C ALA A 24 5.81 11.93 -31.41
N VAL A 25 5.84 13.22 -31.06
CA VAL A 25 6.04 13.68 -29.67
C VAL A 25 4.70 13.63 -28.93
N GLY A 26 4.02 12.48 -29.01
CA GLY A 26 2.93 12.16 -28.10
C GLY A 26 3.49 12.01 -26.69
N ASP A 27 2.72 12.44 -25.69
CA ASP A 27 3.13 12.52 -24.29
C ASP A 27 4.05 11.38 -23.85
N VAL A 28 5.35 11.70 -23.68
CA VAL A 28 6.13 11.06 -22.62
C VAL A 28 5.48 11.54 -21.34
N ARG A 29 4.40 10.84 -20.94
CA ARG A 29 3.91 10.84 -19.59
C ARG A 29 5.12 10.52 -18.74
N ARG A 30 5.68 11.54 -18.09
CA ARG A 30 6.44 11.31 -16.87
C ARG A 30 5.48 10.54 -15.99
N ALA A 31 5.70 9.23 -15.89
CA ALA A 31 5.24 8.44 -14.78
C ALA A 31 5.91 9.07 -13.55
N THR A 32 5.29 10.13 -13.07
CA THR A 32 5.41 10.57 -11.69
C THR A 32 4.83 9.39 -10.91
N ALA A 33 5.72 8.45 -10.55
CA ALA A 33 5.42 7.48 -9.52
C ALA A 33 4.80 8.28 -8.37
N CYS A 34 3.61 7.88 -7.93
CA CYS A 34 2.88 8.65 -6.94
C CYS A 34 3.82 8.87 -5.75
N PRO A 35 4.20 10.12 -5.39
CA PRO A 35 5.13 10.35 -4.28
C PRO A 35 4.53 9.96 -2.91
N PHE A 36 3.26 9.53 -2.90
CA PHE A 36 2.53 8.98 -1.78
C PHE A 36 2.39 7.45 -1.81
N CYS A 37 2.85 6.78 -2.88
CA CYS A 37 3.01 5.33 -2.91
C CYS A 37 4.43 4.97 -2.46
N SER A 38 4.70 5.06 -1.16
CA SER A 38 5.83 4.36 -0.54
C SER A 38 5.57 2.85 -0.60
N ALA A 39 5.89 2.25 -1.74
CA ALA A 39 6.12 0.81 -1.79
C ALA A 39 7.27 0.49 -0.85
N ALA A 40 7.10 -0.53 -0.01
CA ALA A 40 8.08 -0.90 1.02
C ALA A 40 9.48 -0.99 0.44
N GLN A 41 10.39 -0.13 0.91
CA GLN A 41 11.77 -0.13 0.44
C GLN A 41 12.56 -1.28 1.09
N GLN A 42 13.82 -1.43 0.67
CA GLN A 42 14.77 -2.24 1.44
C GLN A 42 15.06 -1.49 2.75
N THR A 43 15.01 -2.17 3.89
CA THR A 43 15.31 -1.50 5.17
C THR A 43 16.81 -1.28 5.33
N LEU A 44 17.21 -0.32 6.17
CA LEU A 44 18.62 -0.11 6.53
C LEU A 44 19.22 -1.35 7.18
N THR A 45 18.42 -2.16 7.91
CA THR A 45 18.92 -3.44 8.41
C THR A 45 19.15 -4.44 7.28
N GLU A 46 18.25 -4.55 6.30
CA GLU A 46 18.47 -5.38 5.11
C GLU A 46 19.68 -4.88 4.29
N GLU A 47 19.89 -3.57 4.16
CA GLU A 47 21.06 -3.00 3.48
C GLU A 47 22.37 -3.38 4.20
N LEU A 48 22.46 -3.12 5.51
CA LEU A 48 23.60 -3.51 6.34
C LEU A 48 23.81 -5.05 6.39
N THR A 49 22.73 -5.83 6.26
CA THR A 49 22.78 -7.30 6.28
C THR A 49 23.16 -7.90 4.92
N THR A 50 22.92 -7.18 3.83
CA THR A 50 23.32 -7.60 2.46
C THR A 50 24.69 -7.06 2.04
N ALA A 51 25.15 -5.94 2.59
CA ALA A 51 26.47 -5.37 2.33
C ALA A 51 27.62 -6.26 2.84
N ASP A 52 28.70 -6.36 2.06
CA ASP A 52 29.94 -7.03 2.47
C ASP A 52 30.76 -6.16 3.43
N ALA A 53 30.77 -4.84 3.20
CA ALA A 53 31.31 -3.85 4.12
C ALA A 53 30.33 -2.69 4.34
N ALA A 54 30.29 -2.16 5.57
CA ALA A 54 29.49 -0.99 5.91
C ALA A 54 30.23 -0.12 6.93
N ILE A 55 30.30 1.18 6.64
CA ILE A 55 31.05 2.16 7.43
C ILE A 55 30.23 3.43 7.68
N ILE A 56 30.50 4.09 8.80
CA ILE A 56 30.14 5.50 9.00
C ILE A 56 31.41 6.33 8.76
N ALA A 57 31.33 7.27 7.83
CA ALA A 57 32.49 8.02 7.37
C ALA A 57 32.16 9.50 7.15
N THR A 58 33.16 10.35 7.39
CA THR A 58 33.07 11.81 7.29
C THR A 58 33.71 12.28 6.00
N LEU A 59 32.97 13.07 5.21
CA LEU A 59 33.50 13.66 3.98
C LEU A 59 34.69 14.58 4.31
N ALA A 60 35.88 14.19 3.85
CA ALA A 60 37.12 14.93 4.09
C ALA A 60 37.46 15.84 2.90
N THR A 61 37.32 15.33 1.67
CA THR A 61 37.52 16.09 0.43
C THR A 61 36.39 15.76 -0.56
N PRO A 62 35.63 16.75 -1.05
CA PRO A 62 34.61 16.51 -2.08
C PRO A 62 35.26 16.13 -3.42
N MET A 63 34.46 15.55 -4.31
CA MET A 63 34.87 15.30 -5.68
C MET A 63 35.24 16.64 -6.37
N PRO A 64 36.31 16.70 -7.19
CA PRO A 64 36.61 17.89 -7.97
C PRO A 64 35.49 18.19 -8.98
N ASP A 65 35.10 19.47 -9.11
CA ASP A 65 34.14 19.90 -10.13
C ASP A 65 34.61 19.51 -11.54
N LEU A 66 33.77 18.79 -12.29
CA LEU A 66 34.00 18.58 -13.72
C LEU A 66 33.70 19.87 -14.50
N ASP A 67 34.73 20.57 -14.95
CA ASP A 67 34.57 21.60 -15.98
C ASP A 67 34.25 20.97 -17.34
N LEU A 68 32.95 20.88 -17.62
CA LEU A 68 32.39 20.37 -18.88
C LEU A 68 32.87 21.13 -20.13
N ASN A 69 33.55 22.28 -19.98
CA ASN A 69 34.12 23.06 -21.08
C ASN A 69 35.62 22.79 -21.32
N ALA A 70 36.28 22.05 -20.42
CA ALA A 70 37.70 21.70 -20.51
C ALA A 70 37.86 20.24 -20.98
N PRO A 71 38.33 19.97 -22.22
CA PRO A 71 38.50 18.60 -22.72
C PRO A 71 39.42 17.74 -21.84
N GLU A 72 40.43 18.36 -21.22
CA GLU A 72 41.40 17.69 -20.33
C GLU A 72 40.76 17.14 -19.03
N SER A 73 39.56 17.62 -18.64
CA SER A 73 38.83 17.09 -17.48
C SER A 73 38.31 15.66 -17.68
N PHE A 74 38.16 15.23 -18.95
CA PHE A 74 37.74 13.88 -19.32
C PHE A 74 38.93 12.90 -19.48
N ASP A 75 40.16 13.42 -19.59
CA ASP A 75 41.39 12.61 -19.69
C ASP A 75 42.02 12.33 -18.31
N ALA A 76 41.63 13.08 -17.27
CA ALA A 76 41.99 12.78 -15.89
C ALA A 76 41.30 11.48 -15.42
N LYS A 77 42.01 10.66 -14.63
CA LYS A 77 41.33 9.59 -13.88
C LYS A 77 40.26 10.24 -12.99
N PRO A 78 39.00 9.76 -13.00
CA PRO A 78 37.99 10.27 -12.08
C PRO A 78 38.47 10.04 -10.66
N GLN A 79 38.67 11.13 -9.92
CA GLN A 79 38.96 11.10 -8.49
C GLN A 79 37.63 11.07 -7.75
N GLY A 80 37.47 10.11 -6.84
CA GLY A 80 36.33 10.08 -5.94
C GLY A 80 36.39 11.20 -4.90
N ALA A 81 35.30 11.37 -4.17
CA ALA A 81 35.36 12.10 -2.91
C ALA A 81 36.07 11.21 -1.86
N VAL A 82 36.86 11.83 -0.99
CA VAL A 82 37.63 11.14 0.06
C VAL A 82 36.85 11.23 1.37
N PHE A 83 36.54 10.09 1.95
CA PHE A 83 35.84 9.96 3.23
C PHE A 83 36.75 9.35 4.28
N HIS A 84 36.82 9.97 5.47
CA HIS A 84 37.53 9.45 6.63
C HIS A 84 36.63 8.48 7.41
N ILE A 85 37.07 7.25 7.63
CA ILE A 85 36.30 6.24 8.37
C ILE A 85 36.27 6.61 9.85
N GLU A 86 35.08 6.93 10.38
CA GLU A 86 34.87 7.11 11.82
C GLU A 86 34.61 5.78 12.52
N GLU A 87 33.79 4.92 11.90
CA GLU A 87 33.34 3.66 12.48
C GLU A 87 33.11 2.60 11.40
N VAL A 88 33.45 1.35 11.70
CA VAL A 88 33.18 0.20 10.84
C VAL A 88 32.05 -0.60 11.46
N LEU A 89 30.90 -0.60 10.78
CA LEU A 89 29.72 -1.36 11.19
C LEU A 89 29.83 -2.83 10.77
N ARG A 90 30.46 -3.10 9.61
CA ARG A 90 30.63 -4.45 9.04
C ARG A 90 31.84 -4.52 8.08
N GLY A 91 32.44 -5.70 7.95
CA GLY A 91 33.37 -6.02 6.87
C GLY A 91 34.76 -5.41 7.03
N GLY A 92 35.20 -5.16 8.27
CA GLY A 92 36.51 -4.55 8.56
C GLY A 92 37.70 -5.33 8.02
N GLU A 93 37.55 -6.65 7.82
CA GLU A 93 38.49 -7.53 7.14
C GLU A 93 38.72 -7.15 5.68
N HIS A 94 37.73 -6.56 5.01
CA HIS A 94 37.82 -6.11 3.61
C HIS A 94 38.45 -4.71 3.46
N LEU A 95 38.64 -3.99 4.57
CA LEU A 95 39.20 -2.64 4.57
C LEU A 95 40.73 -2.60 4.73
N GLU A 96 41.37 -3.74 5.04
CA GLU A 96 42.83 -3.85 5.26
C GLU A 96 43.44 -2.84 6.26
N GLY A 97 42.62 -2.26 7.15
CA GLY A 97 43.04 -1.20 8.08
C GLY A 97 43.14 0.20 7.46
N ALA A 98 42.50 0.43 6.31
CA ALA A 98 42.33 1.75 5.71
C ALA A 98 41.69 2.74 6.71
N LYS A 99 42.14 3.99 6.65
CA LYS A 99 41.57 5.11 7.43
C LYS A 99 40.67 6.00 6.58
N ASP A 100 40.92 6.03 5.28
CA ASP A 100 40.23 6.86 4.32
C ASP A 100 39.81 5.95 3.15
N VAL A 101 38.65 6.22 2.56
CA VAL A 101 38.15 5.55 1.36
C VAL A 101 37.83 6.59 0.28
N GLU A 102 38.06 6.21 -0.97
CA GLU A 102 37.74 7.02 -2.14
C GLU A 102 36.46 6.45 -2.78
N VAL A 103 35.39 7.26 -2.84
CA VAL A 103 34.07 6.85 -3.30
C VAL A 103 33.52 7.84 -4.33
N VAL A 104 32.87 7.34 -5.37
CA VAL A 104 32.22 8.18 -6.39
C VAL A 104 30.97 8.82 -5.78
N TYR A 105 31.04 10.11 -5.45
CA TYR A 105 29.94 10.88 -4.89
C TYR A 105 29.74 12.19 -5.66
N PHE A 106 28.51 12.44 -6.09
CA PHE A 106 28.12 13.61 -6.90
C PHE A 106 27.27 14.64 -6.14
N GLY A 107 27.19 14.54 -4.80
CA GLY A 107 26.49 15.53 -3.96
C GLY A 107 27.34 16.77 -3.66
N ASP A 108 26.68 17.84 -3.22
CA ASP A 108 27.25 19.15 -2.91
C ASP A 108 27.47 19.39 -1.39
N ASP A 109 27.44 18.32 -0.60
CA ASP A 109 27.69 18.33 0.83
C ASP A 109 29.07 18.88 1.22
N GLN A 110 29.09 19.54 2.37
CA GLN A 110 30.29 20.18 2.89
C GLN A 110 31.22 19.18 3.59
N PRO A 111 32.56 19.40 3.57
CA PRO A 111 33.49 18.66 4.40
C PRO A 111 33.07 18.69 5.88
N GLY A 112 33.11 17.53 6.53
CA GLY A 112 32.55 17.33 7.88
C GLY A 112 31.15 16.71 7.90
N GLN A 113 30.43 16.66 6.78
CA GLN A 113 29.18 15.89 6.67
C GLN A 113 29.47 14.39 6.79
N ARG A 114 28.58 13.67 7.49
CA ARG A 114 28.71 12.24 7.81
C ARG A 114 27.76 11.39 6.98
N PHE A 115 28.21 10.18 6.65
CA PHE A 115 27.55 9.29 5.70
C PHE A 115 27.55 7.84 6.20
N LEU A 116 26.49 7.11 5.89
CA LEU A 116 26.53 5.65 5.76
C LEU A 116 27.08 5.35 4.37
N ILE A 117 28.07 4.47 4.29
CA ILE A 117 28.59 3.95 3.02
C ILE A 117 28.61 2.43 3.10
N THR A 118 27.86 1.79 2.21
CA THR A 118 27.79 0.34 2.03
C THR A 118 28.57 -0.07 0.78
N GLY A 119 29.14 -1.27 0.80
CA GLY A 119 29.94 -1.81 -0.30
C GLY A 119 29.68 -3.29 -0.52
N LEU A 120 29.77 -3.70 -1.78
CA LEU A 120 29.54 -5.08 -2.24
C LEU A 120 30.79 -5.61 -2.95
N ILE A 121 30.99 -6.92 -2.90
CA ILE A 121 32.12 -7.62 -3.52
C ILE A 121 31.62 -8.51 -4.66
N ASP A 122 31.91 -8.12 -5.90
CA ASP A 122 31.92 -9.04 -7.05
C ASP A 122 33.34 -9.62 -7.25
N GLN A 123 34.26 -8.77 -7.71
CA GLN A 123 35.69 -9.12 -7.85
C GLN A 123 36.60 -8.35 -6.87
N ARG A 124 36.11 -7.22 -6.39
CA ARG A 124 36.72 -6.31 -5.41
C ARG A 124 35.59 -5.60 -4.67
N LEU A 125 35.90 -4.95 -3.56
CA LEU A 125 34.94 -4.08 -2.88
C LEU A 125 34.67 -2.85 -3.75
N ASP A 126 33.45 -2.73 -4.28
CA ASP A 126 32.95 -1.55 -4.97
C ASP A 126 31.89 -0.89 -4.07
N TRP A 127 32.06 0.42 -3.81
CA TRP A 127 31.24 1.21 -2.91
C TRP A 127 29.94 1.69 -3.58
N ILE A 128 28.83 1.60 -2.87
CA ILE A 128 27.53 2.15 -3.26
C ILE A 128 27.52 3.67 -2.94
N THR A 129 26.61 4.41 -3.58
CA THR A 129 26.38 5.84 -3.33
C THR A 129 26.26 6.16 -1.83
N PRO A 130 27.15 7.00 -1.26
CA PRO A 130 27.06 7.46 0.12
C PRO A 130 25.70 8.08 0.47
N LEU A 131 25.11 7.65 1.59
CA LEU A 131 23.87 8.16 2.15
C LEU A 131 24.18 9.17 3.28
N PRO A 132 23.88 10.47 3.14
CA PRO A 132 24.13 11.44 4.20
C PRO A 132 23.26 11.16 5.42
N LEU A 133 23.86 11.25 6.61
CA LEU A 133 23.20 11.02 7.89
C LEU A 133 23.17 12.29 8.75
N SER A 134 22.07 12.49 9.49
CA SER A 134 22.07 13.38 10.64
C SER A 134 22.75 12.72 11.86
N ASP A 135 23.03 13.52 12.89
CA ASP A 135 23.51 13.01 14.18
C ASP A 135 22.55 11.96 14.78
N ALA A 136 21.23 12.14 14.64
CA ALA A 136 20.23 11.19 15.11
C ALA A 136 20.23 9.90 14.27
N ALA A 137 20.43 10.00 12.96
CA ALA A 137 20.50 8.83 12.07
C ALA A 137 21.76 8.00 12.34
N ILE A 138 22.86 8.62 12.76
CA ILE A 138 24.09 7.93 13.18
C ILE A 138 23.85 7.12 14.45
N ASP A 139 23.24 7.72 15.47
CA ASP A 139 22.92 7.02 16.72
C ASP A 139 21.89 5.90 16.50
N TYR A 140 20.96 6.07 15.55
CA TYR A 140 20.00 5.05 15.13
C TYR A 140 20.66 3.88 14.39
N VAL A 141 21.45 4.14 13.34
CA VAL A 141 22.12 3.13 12.51
C VAL A 141 23.03 2.22 13.36
N LYS A 142 23.72 2.77 14.37
CA LYS A 142 24.56 1.99 15.30
C LYS A 142 23.79 1.00 16.18
N GLN A 143 22.49 1.21 16.37
CA GLN A 143 21.65 0.30 17.16
C GLN A 143 21.18 -0.90 16.33
N LEU A 144 20.96 -0.75 15.02
CA LEU A 144 20.40 -1.77 14.14
C LEU A 144 21.10 -3.15 14.22
N PRO A 145 22.44 -3.27 14.24
CA PRO A 145 23.12 -4.57 14.35
C PRO A 145 22.89 -5.33 15.66
N ASN A 146 22.35 -4.66 16.69
CA ASN A 146 22.08 -5.24 18.00
C ASN A 146 20.61 -5.67 18.18
N LEU A 147 19.76 -5.44 17.18
CA LEU A 147 18.34 -5.79 17.21
C LEU A 147 18.10 -7.28 16.89
N PRO A 148 17.01 -7.90 17.38
CA PRO A 148 16.55 -9.19 16.89
C PRO A 148 16.28 -9.14 15.38
N ALA A 149 16.53 -10.24 14.67
CA ALA A 149 16.35 -10.30 13.21
C ALA A 149 14.89 -10.14 12.75
N ALA A 150 13.93 -10.55 13.58
CA ALA A 150 12.48 -10.45 13.34
C ALA A 150 11.72 -10.48 14.69
N GLY A 151 10.38 -10.45 14.67
CA GLY A 151 9.55 -10.64 15.86
C GLY A 151 9.14 -9.35 16.58
N PRO A 152 8.24 -9.45 17.57
CA PRO A 152 7.65 -8.28 18.24
C PRO A 152 8.67 -7.42 19.00
N ASP A 153 9.79 -7.98 19.48
CA ASP A 153 10.86 -7.21 20.14
C ASP A 153 11.61 -6.28 19.19
N ARG A 154 11.73 -6.67 17.92
CA ARG A 154 12.22 -5.80 16.84
C ARG A 154 11.22 -4.66 16.58
N LEU A 155 9.93 -4.99 16.47
CA LEU A 155 8.88 -3.99 16.20
C LEU A 155 8.68 -2.98 17.34
N ALA A 156 8.88 -3.39 18.59
CA ALA A 156 8.83 -2.47 19.74
C ALA A 156 9.95 -1.42 19.74
N PHE A 157 11.08 -1.69 19.08
CA PHE A 157 12.10 -0.67 18.84
C PHE A 157 11.64 0.31 17.76
N PHE A 158 11.23 -0.17 16.59
CA PHE A 158 10.89 0.70 15.45
C PHE A 158 9.65 1.59 15.67
N GLN A 159 8.66 1.19 16.49
CA GLN A 159 7.48 2.04 16.70
C GLN A 159 7.78 3.39 17.38
N GLU A 160 8.89 3.48 18.12
CA GLU A 160 9.33 4.72 18.78
C GLU A 160 9.89 5.74 17.78
N TYR A 161 10.14 5.31 16.53
CA TYR A 161 10.70 6.09 15.43
C TYR A 161 9.67 6.46 14.36
N PHE A 162 8.39 6.10 14.54
CA PHE A 162 7.31 6.56 13.67
C PHE A 162 7.14 8.08 13.71
N GLU A 163 6.96 8.68 12.53
CA GLU A 163 6.82 10.13 12.32
C GLU A 163 7.99 10.93 12.96
N HIS A 164 9.19 10.33 13.02
CA HIS A 164 10.40 10.99 13.49
C HIS A 164 10.80 12.17 12.60
N ALA A 165 11.44 13.19 13.20
CA ALA A 165 11.78 14.44 12.49
C ALA A 165 12.87 14.27 11.42
N ASP A 166 13.72 13.25 11.56
CA ASP A 166 14.59 12.78 10.48
C ASP A 166 13.81 11.81 9.57
N PRO A 167 13.62 12.14 8.27
CA PRO A 167 12.82 11.34 7.36
C PRO A 167 13.43 9.97 7.03
N LEU A 168 14.76 9.81 7.12
CA LEU A 168 15.41 8.51 6.90
C LEU A 168 14.99 7.51 7.98
N ILE A 169 15.01 7.96 9.24
CA ILE A 169 14.63 7.16 10.41
C ILE A 169 13.13 6.85 10.39
N ALA A 170 12.29 7.84 10.05
CA ALA A 170 10.84 7.64 9.96
C ALA A 170 10.45 6.67 8.83
N GLN A 171 11.13 6.73 7.69
CA GLN A 171 10.90 5.85 6.54
C GLN A 171 11.36 4.41 6.86
N ASP A 172 12.56 4.23 7.43
CA ASP A 172 13.07 2.90 7.80
C ASP A 172 12.17 2.21 8.84
N ALA A 173 11.72 2.95 9.86
CA ALA A 173 10.76 2.46 10.85
C ALA A 173 9.41 2.03 10.22
N TYR A 174 8.93 2.77 9.21
CA TYR A 174 7.75 2.36 8.43
C TYR A 174 8.03 1.10 7.60
N ASP A 175 9.17 1.03 6.90
CA ASP A 175 9.50 -0.10 6.02
C ASP A 175 9.65 -1.41 6.81
N GLU A 176 10.31 -1.38 7.96
CA GLU A 176 10.43 -2.50 8.92
C GLU A 176 9.06 -3.06 9.34
N PHE A 177 8.09 -2.19 9.64
CA PHE A 177 6.72 -2.62 9.95
C PHE A 177 5.94 -3.09 8.71
N SER A 178 6.15 -2.47 7.56
CA SER A 178 5.43 -2.81 6.32
C SER A 178 5.80 -4.19 5.75
N ARG A 179 7.00 -4.67 6.10
CA ARG A 179 7.56 -5.98 5.70
C ARG A 179 7.36 -7.06 6.77
N ALA A 180 6.99 -6.67 7.99
CA ALA A 180 6.80 -7.59 9.10
C ALA A 180 5.62 -8.56 8.85
N PRO A 181 5.74 -9.85 9.19
CA PRO A 181 4.60 -10.77 9.23
C PRO A 181 3.48 -10.22 10.11
N TYR A 182 2.21 -10.36 9.69
CA TYR A 182 1.08 -9.85 10.46
C TYR A 182 1.04 -10.40 11.90
N GLN A 183 1.48 -11.65 12.09
CA GLN A 183 1.60 -12.27 13.41
C GLN A 183 2.55 -11.53 14.35
N ASP A 184 3.66 -10.95 13.87
CA ASP A 184 4.60 -10.19 14.72
C ASP A 184 3.94 -8.91 15.25
N ILE A 185 3.04 -8.29 14.46
CA ILE A 185 2.24 -7.14 14.87
C ILE A 185 1.18 -7.56 15.90
N VAL A 186 0.55 -8.73 15.71
CA VAL A 186 -0.40 -9.31 16.68
C VAL A 186 0.30 -9.61 18.01
N ASP A 187 1.49 -10.21 17.98
CA ASP A 187 2.28 -10.59 19.16
C ASP A 187 2.87 -9.37 19.90
N LEU A 188 3.06 -8.24 19.20
CA LEU A 188 3.39 -6.95 19.83
C LEU A 188 2.25 -6.47 20.73
N GLY A 189 0.99 -6.66 20.29
CA GLY A 189 -0.21 -6.56 21.12
C GLY A 189 -0.30 -5.29 21.98
N SER A 190 -0.33 -5.46 23.30
CA SER A 190 -0.46 -4.35 24.27
C SER A 190 0.75 -3.43 24.40
N ARG A 191 1.88 -3.74 23.74
CA ARG A 191 3.04 -2.84 23.66
C ARG A 191 2.89 -1.78 22.57
N ILE A 192 1.88 -1.88 21.71
CA ILE A 192 1.59 -0.87 20.69
C ILE A 192 1.14 0.43 21.35
N ASN A 193 1.75 1.55 20.95
CA ASN A 193 1.42 2.90 21.42
C ASN A 193 0.06 3.42 20.88
N ARG A 194 -1.05 2.81 21.31
CA ARG A 194 -2.43 3.10 20.86
C ARG A 194 -2.78 4.59 20.78
N ASP A 195 -2.42 5.37 21.79
CA ASP A 195 -2.78 6.80 21.86
C ASP A 195 -2.06 7.62 20.78
N ASN A 196 -0.85 7.22 20.37
CA ASN A 196 -0.16 7.81 19.22
C ASN A 196 -0.84 7.42 17.91
N LEU A 197 -1.27 6.16 17.74
CA LEU A 197 -2.00 5.72 16.55
C LEU A 197 -3.30 6.53 16.36
N LEU A 198 -4.13 6.67 17.41
CA LEU A 198 -5.36 7.45 17.36
C LEU A 198 -5.10 8.91 16.93
N ARG A 199 -4.03 9.52 17.45
CA ARG A 199 -3.61 10.88 17.07
C ARG A 199 -3.18 10.94 15.60
N TRP A 200 -2.32 10.03 15.14
CA TRP A 200 -1.81 10.00 13.76
C TRP A 200 -2.88 9.63 12.72
N ILE A 201 -3.88 8.82 13.09
CA ILE A 201 -5.01 8.45 12.21
C ILE A 201 -5.96 9.62 11.94
N ASP A 202 -6.04 10.62 12.83
CA ASP A 202 -6.79 11.87 12.57
C ASP A 202 -5.90 13.02 12.04
N ASP A 203 -4.58 12.89 12.14
CA ASP A 203 -3.62 13.92 11.69
C ASP A 203 -3.66 14.07 10.16
N PRO A 204 -3.89 15.29 9.61
CA PRO A 204 -3.88 15.53 8.16
C PRO A 204 -2.48 15.52 7.52
N THR A 205 -1.38 15.54 8.29
CA THR A 205 -0.02 15.48 7.70
C THR A 205 0.50 14.06 7.48
N VAL A 206 -0.10 13.07 8.15
CA VAL A 206 0.27 11.65 8.04
C VAL A 206 -0.15 11.10 6.67
N GLY A 207 0.78 10.49 5.94
CA GLY A 207 0.53 9.98 4.59
C GLY A 207 -0.39 8.75 4.55
N PRO A 208 -1.00 8.41 3.40
CA PRO A 208 -1.91 7.27 3.28
C PRO A 208 -1.29 5.93 3.67
N SER A 209 -0.01 5.71 3.34
CA SER A 209 0.76 4.51 3.71
C SER A 209 0.87 4.34 5.23
N SER A 210 1.39 5.35 5.95
CA SER A 210 1.48 5.35 7.41
C SER A 210 0.08 5.20 8.04
N ARG A 211 -0.92 5.93 7.53
CA ARG A 211 -2.32 5.83 8.00
C ARG A 211 -2.88 4.42 7.87
N ARG A 212 -2.57 3.70 6.76
CA ARG A 212 -2.94 2.29 6.57
C ARG A 212 -2.32 1.41 7.65
N LEU A 213 -1.00 1.53 7.86
CA LEU A 213 -0.27 0.78 8.89
C LEU A 213 -0.85 1.04 10.29
N TYR A 214 -1.10 2.30 10.64
CA TYR A 214 -1.64 2.67 11.95
C TYR A 214 -3.06 2.14 12.18
N LEU A 215 -3.91 2.10 11.14
CA LEU A 215 -5.22 1.44 11.21
C LEU A 215 -5.09 -0.08 11.39
N THR A 216 -4.15 -0.74 10.70
CA THR A 216 -3.86 -2.17 10.91
C THR A 216 -3.40 -2.47 12.35
N MET A 217 -2.51 -1.63 12.90
CA MET A 217 -2.01 -1.74 14.28
C MET A 217 -3.10 -1.42 15.31
N LEU A 218 -3.95 -0.42 15.05
CA LEU A 218 -5.11 -0.12 15.89
C LEU A 218 -6.13 -1.26 15.88
N GLY A 219 -6.24 -2.02 14.78
CA GLY A 219 -7.00 -3.26 14.75
C GLY A 219 -6.43 -4.36 15.67
N VAL A 220 -5.18 -4.27 16.12
CA VAL A 220 -4.58 -5.21 17.09
C VAL A 220 -4.75 -4.71 18.53
N CYS A 221 -4.43 -3.45 18.82
CA CYS A 221 -4.41 -2.92 20.20
C CYS A 221 -5.67 -2.13 20.60
N GLY A 222 -6.56 -1.85 19.66
CA GLY A 222 -7.75 -1.02 19.85
C GLY A 222 -8.74 -1.59 20.84
N GLN A 223 -9.56 -0.71 21.39
CA GLN A 223 -10.52 -0.99 22.46
C GLN A 223 -11.95 -0.67 22.00
N PRO A 224 -13.01 -1.18 22.67
CA PRO A 224 -14.39 -0.91 22.28
C PRO A 224 -14.76 0.58 22.20
N GLU A 225 -14.06 1.45 22.92
CA GLU A 225 -14.25 2.90 22.88
C GLU A 225 -13.79 3.54 21.56
N ASP A 226 -12.82 2.94 20.86
CA ASP A 226 -12.29 3.43 19.57
C ASP A 226 -13.28 3.27 18.42
N VAL A 227 -14.24 2.36 18.59
CA VAL A 227 -15.31 2.10 17.62
C VAL A 227 -16.04 3.38 17.24
N ALA A 228 -16.33 4.28 18.19
CA ALA A 228 -17.05 5.53 17.92
C ALA A 228 -16.25 6.50 17.02
N PHE A 229 -14.92 6.49 17.13
CA PHE A 229 -14.03 7.27 16.27
C PHE A 229 -14.01 6.68 14.85
N LEU A 230 -13.79 5.36 14.74
CA LEU A 230 -13.75 4.67 13.44
C LEU A 230 -15.10 4.73 12.71
N GLU A 231 -16.22 4.53 13.43
CA GLU A 231 -17.57 4.63 12.89
C GLU A 231 -17.85 6.05 12.36
N GLY A 232 -17.32 7.09 13.03
CA GLY A 232 -17.38 8.48 12.57
C GLY A 232 -16.58 8.76 11.29
N LEU A 233 -15.45 8.08 11.07
CA LEU A 233 -14.69 8.14 9.81
C LEU A 233 -15.42 7.39 8.69
N VAL A 234 -15.89 6.15 8.95
CA VAL A 234 -16.60 5.30 7.98
C VAL A 234 -17.93 5.93 7.54
N ALA A 235 -18.66 6.55 8.47
CA ALA A 235 -19.93 7.22 8.19
C ALA A 235 -19.77 8.63 7.56
N TYR A 236 -18.54 9.13 7.38
CA TYR A 236 -18.32 10.43 6.76
C TYR A 236 -18.72 10.40 5.28
N ASP A 237 -19.64 11.28 4.91
CA ASP A 237 -20.24 11.31 3.57
C ASP A 237 -20.53 12.74 3.15
N TYR A 238 -19.80 13.18 2.14
CA TYR A 238 -19.95 14.50 1.55
C TYR A 238 -21.38 14.73 1.01
N ALA A 239 -22.01 13.73 0.39
CA ALA A 239 -23.34 13.90 -0.22
C ALA A 239 -24.42 14.22 0.83
N VAL A 240 -24.27 13.69 2.05
CA VAL A 240 -25.15 13.98 3.20
C VAL A 240 -24.81 15.34 3.84
N ILE A 241 -23.53 15.71 3.90
CA ILE A 241 -23.06 16.94 4.57
C ILE A 241 -23.22 18.20 3.68
N ARG A 242 -23.08 18.07 2.36
CA ARG A 242 -23.10 19.19 1.39
C ARG A 242 -24.36 20.06 1.47
N PRO A 243 -25.60 19.53 1.52
CA PRO A 243 -26.80 20.37 1.57
C PRO A 243 -26.86 21.23 2.84
N ALA A 244 -26.49 20.65 3.99
CA ALA A 244 -26.47 21.35 5.27
C ALA A 244 -25.37 22.41 5.34
N SER A 245 -24.16 22.08 4.88
CA SER A 245 -23.03 23.02 4.85
C SER A 245 -23.25 24.19 3.89
N ALA A 246 -23.83 23.97 2.70
CA ALA A 246 -24.19 25.05 1.77
C ALA A 246 -25.20 26.05 2.39
N VAL A 247 -26.17 25.55 3.17
CA VAL A 247 -27.11 26.39 3.93
C VAL A 247 -26.40 27.14 5.06
N LEU A 248 -25.50 26.48 5.81
CA LEU A 248 -24.72 27.14 6.86
C LEU A 248 -23.80 28.24 6.32
N VAL A 249 -23.08 28.02 5.22
CA VAL A 249 -22.21 29.03 4.59
C VAL A 249 -23.02 30.23 4.09
N SER A 250 -24.14 29.98 3.41
CA SER A 250 -25.01 31.05 2.90
C SER A 250 -25.72 31.84 4.00
N THR A 251 -25.99 31.25 5.16
CA THR A 251 -26.64 31.93 6.31
C THR A 251 -25.66 32.58 7.29
N ALA A 252 -24.46 32.03 7.49
CA ALA A 252 -23.47 32.56 8.43
C ALA A 252 -22.72 33.81 7.91
N GLY A 253 -22.78 34.10 6.60
CA GLY A 253 -22.15 35.28 5.99
C GLY A 253 -20.62 35.26 5.96
N LEU A 254 -19.99 34.18 6.45
CA LEU A 254 -18.57 33.88 6.24
C LEU A 254 -18.32 33.75 4.74
N THR A 255 -17.71 34.80 4.17
CA THR A 255 -17.57 35.03 2.72
C THR A 255 -18.81 34.64 1.91
N GLY A 256 -19.92 35.36 2.15
CA GLY A 256 -21.09 35.45 1.25
C GLY A 256 -20.77 36.11 -0.12
N SER A 257 -19.63 35.78 -0.71
CA SER A 257 -19.20 36.10 -2.07
C SER A 257 -19.27 34.83 -2.93
N ALA A 258 -19.21 34.98 -4.26
CA ALA A 258 -19.22 33.86 -5.20
C ALA A 258 -18.06 32.85 -5.04
N TRP A 259 -17.12 33.10 -4.12
CA TRP A 259 -15.92 32.30 -3.88
C TRP A 259 -15.97 31.47 -2.59
N GLY A 260 -16.82 31.83 -1.61
CA GLY A 260 -16.87 31.13 -0.31
C GLY A 260 -17.48 29.73 -0.39
N VAL A 261 -18.58 29.58 -1.14
CA VAL A 261 -19.26 28.28 -1.31
C VAL A 261 -18.36 27.26 -2.03
N PRO A 262 -17.72 27.56 -3.19
CA PRO A 262 -16.79 26.61 -3.82
C PRO A 262 -15.60 26.22 -2.94
N GLN A 263 -15.11 27.12 -2.09
CA GLN A 263 -13.99 26.81 -1.21
C GLN A 263 -14.38 25.84 -0.09
N VAL A 264 -15.57 26.01 0.52
CA VAL A 264 -16.07 25.06 1.52
C VAL A 264 -16.47 23.72 0.88
N ASP A 265 -17.00 23.75 -0.33
CA ASP A 265 -17.32 22.56 -1.13
C ASP A 265 -16.05 21.72 -1.40
N GLU A 266 -14.98 22.36 -1.87
CA GLU A 266 -13.67 21.71 -2.07
C GLU A 266 -13.02 21.26 -0.75
N MET A 267 -13.14 22.04 0.34
CA MET A 267 -12.65 21.61 1.67
C MET A 267 -13.37 20.35 2.17
N LEU A 268 -14.69 20.25 2.00
CA LEU A 268 -15.46 19.08 2.42
C LEU A 268 -15.17 17.85 1.53
N HIS A 269 -14.91 18.06 0.24
CA HIS A 269 -14.43 17.01 -0.66
C HIS A 269 -12.99 16.56 -0.32
N ALA A 270 -12.09 17.49 0.00
CA ALA A 270 -10.74 17.16 0.46
C ALA A 270 -10.78 16.38 1.78
N GLU A 271 -11.65 16.79 2.70
CA GLU A 271 -11.91 16.11 3.97
C GLU A 271 -12.47 14.69 3.75
N GLU A 272 -13.39 14.51 2.80
CA GLU A 272 -13.89 13.18 2.43
C GLU A 272 -12.78 12.29 1.87
N ARG A 273 -12.00 12.81 0.91
CA ARG A 273 -10.89 12.07 0.30
C ARG A 273 -9.90 11.65 1.38
N ARG A 274 -9.52 12.56 2.28
CA ARG A 274 -8.61 12.32 3.41
C ARG A 274 -9.16 11.31 4.42
N LYS A 275 -10.45 11.36 4.77
CA LYS A 275 -11.06 10.38 5.69
C LYS A 275 -11.28 9.00 5.06
N LYS A 276 -11.31 8.93 3.74
CA LYS A 276 -11.39 7.69 2.94
C LYS A 276 -10.03 7.30 2.33
N GLU A 277 -8.94 7.95 2.71
CA GLU A 277 -7.59 7.44 2.46
C GLU A 277 -7.40 6.15 3.26
N SER A 278 -6.90 5.11 2.60
CA SER A 278 -6.69 3.79 3.21
C SER A 278 -7.99 3.20 3.82
N LEU A 279 -9.13 3.46 3.16
CA LEU A 279 -10.47 2.98 3.56
C LEU A 279 -10.52 1.46 3.77
N ASP A 280 -9.70 0.70 3.06
CA ASP A 280 -9.56 -0.75 3.24
C ASP A 280 -9.14 -1.12 4.67
N ALA A 281 -8.05 -0.53 5.18
CA ALA A 281 -7.63 -0.74 6.56
C ALA A 281 -8.55 -0.06 7.58
N LEU A 282 -9.22 1.05 7.22
CA LEU A 282 -10.22 1.67 8.09
C LEU A 282 -11.42 0.73 8.32
N LEU A 283 -11.94 0.12 7.27
CA LEU A 283 -13.05 -0.82 7.35
C LEU A 283 -12.63 -2.11 8.07
N ALA A 284 -11.44 -2.63 7.81
CA ALA A 284 -10.90 -3.78 8.52
C ALA A 284 -10.70 -3.49 10.03
N CYS A 285 -10.12 -2.34 10.39
CA CYS A 285 -9.97 -1.92 11.78
C CYS A 285 -11.33 -1.76 12.47
N TYR A 286 -12.29 -1.09 11.81
CA TYR A 286 -13.64 -0.90 12.33
C TYR A 286 -14.36 -2.22 12.56
N LEU A 287 -14.35 -3.13 11.57
CA LEU A 287 -14.99 -4.45 11.68
C LEU A 287 -14.29 -5.35 12.70
N LYS A 288 -12.96 -5.24 12.86
CA LYS A 288 -12.22 -5.98 13.89
C LYS A 288 -12.59 -5.56 15.32
N LEU A 289 -12.87 -4.27 15.56
CA LEU A 289 -13.29 -3.77 16.89
C LEU A 289 -14.81 -3.83 17.13
N LYS A 290 -15.64 -3.63 16.10
CA LYS A 290 -17.11 -3.66 16.18
C LYS A 290 -17.68 -5.09 16.11
N GLY A 291 -16.99 -6.00 15.45
CA GLY A 291 -17.51 -7.33 15.11
C GLY A 291 -18.65 -7.28 14.08
N PRO A 292 -19.49 -8.33 14.01
CA PRO A 292 -20.48 -8.49 12.94
C PRO A 292 -21.56 -7.40 12.89
N GLU A 293 -21.83 -6.69 13.99
CA GLU A 293 -22.75 -5.54 13.97
C GLU A 293 -22.25 -4.42 13.04
N GLY A 294 -20.94 -4.31 12.84
CA GLY A 294 -20.34 -3.31 11.97
C GLY A 294 -20.66 -3.52 10.49
N LEU A 295 -20.89 -4.76 10.07
CA LEU A 295 -21.22 -5.10 8.68
C LEU A 295 -22.45 -4.36 8.17
N LYS A 296 -23.40 -4.02 9.05
CA LYS A 296 -24.57 -3.22 8.67
C LYS A 296 -24.16 -1.89 8.02
N LEU A 297 -23.26 -1.15 8.66
CA LEU A 297 -22.80 0.15 8.14
C LEU A 297 -22.01 -0.03 6.84
N VAL A 298 -21.12 -1.03 6.78
CA VAL A 298 -20.30 -1.31 5.59
C VAL A 298 -21.17 -1.70 4.39
N ASN A 299 -22.19 -2.54 4.63
CA ASN A 299 -23.15 -2.96 3.62
C ASN A 299 -23.99 -1.77 3.13
N GLU A 300 -24.59 -1.00 4.05
CA GLU A 300 -25.43 0.15 3.71
C GLU A 300 -24.67 1.27 2.97
N ARG A 301 -23.37 1.45 3.26
CA ARG A 301 -22.56 2.55 2.67
C ARG A 301 -21.88 2.21 1.36
N PHE A 302 -21.40 0.97 1.21
CA PHE A 302 -20.55 0.58 0.09
C PHE A 302 -21.18 -0.57 -0.71
N LEU A 303 -21.37 -1.73 -0.10
CA LEU A 303 -21.66 -2.96 -0.85
C LEU A 303 -23.09 -3.00 -1.43
N ALA A 304 -24.10 -2.51 -0.71
CA ALA A 304 -25.48 -2.43 -1.19
C ALA A 304 -25.83 -1.09 -1.85
N ASN A 305 -24.94 -0.09 -1.80
CA ASN A 305 -25.19 1.25 -2.33
C ASN A 305 -24.80 1.32 -3.82
N PRO A 306 -25.76 1.46 -4.76
CA PRO A 306 -25.50 1.43 -6.21
C PRO A 306 -24.68 2.62 -6.72
N ASP A 307 -24.61 3.72 -5.95
CA ASP A 307 -23.87 4.94 -6.32
C ASP A 307 -22.42 4.95 -5.76
N THR A 308 -21.93 3.84 -5.22
CA THR A 308 -20.59 3.73 -4.62
C THR A 308 -19.48 3.85 -5.66
N GLU A 309 -18.56 4.80 -5.50
CA GLU A 309 -17.37 4.91 -6.35
C GLU A 309 -16.54 3.61 -6.32
N TYR A 310 -16.06 3.16 -7.49
CA TYR A 310 -15.26 1.94 -7.68
C TYR A 310 -14.18 1.72 -6.60
N LYS A 311 -13.35 2.74 -6.33
CA LYS A 311 -12.28 2.68 -5.31
C LYS A 311 -12.79 2.33 -3.90
N TYR A 312 -14.00 2.74 -3.52
CA TYR A 312 -14.55 2.48 -2.19
C TYR A 312 -15.21 1.10 -2.11
N MET A 313 -15.84 0.64 -3.20
CA MET A 313 -16.32 -0.73 -3.34
C MET A 313 -15.14 -1.71 -3.25
N HIS A 314 -14.08 -1.46 -4.01
CA HIS A 314 -12.84 -2.25 -3.95
C HIS A 314 -12.23 -2.27 -2.54
N ALA A 315 -12.18 -1.13 -1.85
CA ALA A 315 -11.68 -1.05 -0.49
C ALA A 315 -12.53 -1.87 0.50
N ALA A 316 -13.87 -1.86 0.38
CA ALA A 316 -14.75 -2.67 1.20
C ALA A 316 -14.57 -4.18 0.94
N ILE A 317 -14.42 -4.59 -0.33
CA ILE A 317 -14.10 -5.97 -0.70
C ILE A 317 -12.77 -6.42 -0.10
N MET A 318 -11.72 -5.58 -0.18
CA MET A 318 -10.41 -5.88 0.42
C MET A 318 -10.46 -6.02 1.94
N ALA A 319 -11.25 -5.19 2.63
CA ALA A 319 -11.47 -5.33 4.07
C ALA A 319 -12.16 -6.65 4.44
N LEU A 320 -13.14 -7.10 3.64
CA LEU A 320 -13.79 -8.39 3.84
C LEU A 320 -12.89 -9.58 3.49
N ARG A 321 -12.03 -9.46 2.47
CA ARG A 321 -11.00 -10.47 2.16
C ARG A 321 -10.05 -10.68 3.34
N PHE A 322 -9.49 -9.59 3.87
CA PHE A 322 -8.65 -9.62 5.07
C PHE A 322 -9.38 -10.32 6.24
N HIS A 323 -10.65 -10.02 6.48
CA HIS A 323 -11.41 -10.70 7.52
C HIS A 323 -11.69 -12.19 7.27
N GLY A 324 -11.76 -12.62 6.00
CA GLY A 324 -11.95 -14.02 5.60
C GLY A 324 -10.64 -14.81 5.43
N GLU A 325 -9.50 -14.20 5.74
CA GLU A 325 -8.15 -14.78 5.62
C GLU A 325 -7.38 -14.71 6.94
N GLU A 326 -7.33 -13.54 7.57
CA GLU A 326 -6.43 -13.20 8.68
C GLU A 326 -7.12 -13.12 10.06
N THR A 327 -8.45 -13.29 10.13
CA THR A 327 -9.22 -13.12 11.38
C THR A 327 -10.40 -14.08 11.51
N GLU A 328 -10.84 -14.34 12.74
CA GLU A 328 -12.08 -15.10 13.02
C GLU A 328 -13.21 -14.21 13.60
N VAL A 329 -13.07 -12.88 13.54
CA VAL A 329 -13.97 -11.92 14.20
C VAL A 329 -15.37 -11.86 13.54
N LEU A 330 -15.45 -12.14 12.24
CA LEU A 330 -16.70 -12.13 11.49
C LEU A 330 -17.17 -13.58 11.23
N PRO A 331 -18.41 -13.96 11.58
CA PRO A 331 -18.95 -15.26 11.21
C PRO A 331 -18.99 -15.42 9.68
N ARG A 332 -18.54 -16.58 9.18
CA ARG A 332 -18.48 -16.91 7.74
C ARG A 332 -19.73 -16.49 6.97
N GLU A 333 -20.91 -16.89 7.45
CA GLU A 333 -22.18 -16.60 6.76
C GLU A 333 -22.44 -15.09 6.62
N ALA A 334 -22.12 -14.29 7.65
CA ALA A 334 -22.30 -12.84 7.59
C ALA A 334 -21.31 -12.18 6.62
N LEU A 335 -20.09 -12.70 6.54
CA LEU A 335 -19.07 -12.25 5.58
C LEU A 335 -19.47 -12.60 4.14
N LEU A 336 -20.00 -13.81 3.92
CA LEU A 336 -20.53 -14.22 2.61
C LEU A 336 -21.74 -13.38 2.21
N ASP A 337 -22.71 -13.17 3.11
CA ASP A 337 -23.87 -12.28 2.87
C ASP A 337 -23.44 -10.88 2.45
N SER A 338 -22.41 -10.31 3.07
CA SER A 338 -21.83 -9.04 2.65
C SER A 338 -21.16 -9.11 1.26
N MET A 339 -20.38 -10.16 0.97
CA MET A 339 -19.70 -10.32 -0.32
C MET A 339 -20.67 -10.61 -1.48
N ARG A 340 -21.79 -11.28 -1.20
CA ARG A 340 -22.89 -11.53 -2.15
C ARG A 340 -23.55 -10.23 -2.65
N LEU A 341 -23.46 -9.12 -1.92
CA LEU A 341 -23.97 -7.81 -2.37
C LEU A 341 -23.12 -7.24 -3.52
N ALA A 342 -21.82 -7.49 -3.54
CA ALA A 342 -20.93 -7.01 -4.60
C ALA A 342 -21.27 -7.64 -5.99
N LEU A 343 -21.96 -8.77 -6.02
CA LEU A 343 -22.47 -9.38 -7.26
C LEU A 343 -23.56 -8.54 -7.96
N ASP A 344 -24.21 -7.59 -7.28
CA ASP A 344 -25.16 -6.66 -7.93
C ASP A 344 -24.46 -5.53 -8.71
N HIS A 345 -23.13 -5.40 -8.55
CA HIS A 345 -22.32 -4.38 -9.22
C HIS A 345 -21.62 -5.00 -10.43
N LYS A 346 -22.04 -4.64 -11.65
CA LYS A 346 -21.48 -5.23 -12.89
C LYS A 346 -19.96 -5.10 -13.00
N GLU A 347 -19.37 -4.04 -12.42
CA GLU A 347 -17.92 -3.77 -12.45
C GLU A 347 -17.09 -4.60 -11.44
N PHE A 348 -17.75 -5.29 -10.50
CA PHE A 348 -17.10 -6.08 -9.43
C PHE A 348 -17.54 -7.53 -9.36
N ALA A 349 -18.67 -7.89 -9.97
CA ALA A 349 -19.22 -9.23 -9.92
C ALA A 349 -18.22 -10.30 -10.38
N ASP A 350 -17.40 -10.01 -11.40
CA ASP A 350 -16.33 -10.89 -11.87
C ASP A 350 -15.17 -11.02 -10.88
N GLN A 351 -14.85 -9.95 -10.13
CA GLN A 351 -13.74 -9.89 -9.17
C GLN A 351 -14.02 -10.60 -7.84
N VAL A 352 -15.30 -10.73 -7.43
CA VAL A 352 -15.67 -11.37 -6.15
C VAL A 352 -16.03 -12.86 -6.28
N ILE A 353 -16.38 -13.34 -7.48
CA ILE A 353 -16.65 -14.77 -7.71
C ILE A 353 -15.44 -15.65 -7.32
N PRO A 354 -14.17 -15.25 -7.53
CA PRO A 354 -13.05 -16.06 -7.09
C PRO A 354 -12.98 -16.24 -5.57
N ASP A 355 -13.32 -15.20 -4.78
CA ASP A 355 -13.38 -15.28 -3.32
C ASP A 355 -14.48 -16.23 -2.87
N LEU A 356 -15.69 -16.08 -3.44
CA LEU A 356 -16.84 -16.95 -3.17
C LEU A 356 -16.54 -18.42 -3.52
N THR A 357 -15.78 -18.66 -4.60
CA THR A 357 -15.31 -20.00 -4.99
C THR A 357 -14.35 -20.56 -3.95
N ARG A 358 -13.33 -19.78 -3.54
CA ARG A 358 -12.31 -20.19 -2.57
C ARG A 358 -12.91 -20.45 -1.18
N TRP A 359 -13.87 -19.64 -0.76
CA TRP A 359 -14.61 -19.82 0.50
C TRP A 359 -15.75 -20.84 0.42
N GLN A 360 -15.92 -21.52 -0.72
CA GLN A 360 -16.92 -22.57 -0.95
C GLN A 360 -18.37 -22.09 -0.71
N ASP A 361 -18.70 -20.87 -1.16
CA ASP A 361 -20.08 -20.38 -1.17
C ASP A 361 -20.86 -20.98 -2.36
N TRP A 362 -21.42 -22.16 -2.15
CA TRP A 362 -22.17 -22.88 -3.18
C TRP A 362 -23.63 -22.44 -3.35
N GLU A 363 -24.12 -21.51 -2.54
CA GLU A 363 -25.52 -21.07 -2.56
C GLU A 363 -25.80 -20.12 -3.74
N VAL A 364 -24.80 -19.33 -4.17
CA VAL A 364 -24.93 -18.37 -5.29
C VAL A 364 -24.97 -19.02 -6.67
N MET A 365 -24.79 -20.34 -6.79
CA MET A 365 -24.65 -21.06 -8.07
C MET A 365 -25.72 -20.69 -9.10
N ASP A 366 -27.00 -20.71 -8.72
CA ASP A 366 -28.11 -20.46 -9.64
C ASP A 366 -28.14 -19.00 -10.11
N ARG A 367 -27.71 -18.06 -9.23
CA ARG A 367 -27.53 -16.63 -9.56
C ARG A 367 -26.39 -16.44 -10.55
N LEU A 368 -25.24 -17.09 -10.33
CA LEU A 368 -24.08 -17.01 -11.22
C LEU A 368 -24.39 -17.56 -12.61
N VAL A 369 -25.11 -18.68 -12.71
CA VAL A 369 -25.57 -19.23 -14.01
C VAL A 369 -26.57 -18.29 -14.70
N ALA A 370 -27.46 -17.63 -13.94
CA ALA A 370 -28.35 -16.62 -14.50
C ALA A 370 -27.57 -15.38 -15.02
N MET A 371 -26.54 -14.93 -14.31
CA MET A 371 -25.67 -13.83 -14.74
C MET A 371 -24.89 -14.20 -16.01
N PHE A 372 -24.36 -15.43 -16.10
CA PHE A 372 -23.70 -15.96 -17.29
C PHE A 372 -24.62 -15.95 -18.52
N ARG A 373 -25.88 -16.42 -18.36
CA ARG A 373 -26.89 -16.40 -19.41
C ARG A 373 -27.23 -14.98 -19.89
N ALA A 374 -27.19 -14.01 -18.98
CA ALA A 374 -27.56 -12.62 -19.25
C ALA A 374 -26.39 -11.76 -19.80
N SER A 375 -25.15 -12.24 -19.70
CA SER A 375 -23.96 -11.51 -20.14
C SER A 375 -23.67 -11.68 -21.63
N ASP A 376 -22.97 -10.71 -22.22
CA ASP A 376 -22.44 -10.83 -23.57
C ASP A 376 -21.27 -11.85 -23.63
N SER A 377 -20.94 -12.36 -24.81
CA SER A 377 -19.87 -13.37 -24.98
C SER A 377 -18.45 -12.87 -24.71
N ASN A 378 -18.28 -11.55 -24.60
CA ASN A 378 -17.04 -10.88 -24.24
C ASN A 378 -17.09 -10.25 -22.82
N ASP A 379 -18.18 -10.42 -22.06
CA ASP A 379 -18.23 -9.94 -20.67
C ASP A 379 -17.28 -10.78 -19.78
N TRP A 380 -16.49 -10.09 -18.97
CA TRP A 380 -15.43 -10.68 -18.13
C TRP A 380 -15.96 -11.70 -17.11
N ILE A 381 -17.21 -11.51 -16.63
CA ILE A 381 -17.87 -12.38 -15.65
C ILE A 381 -18.00 -13.85 -16.08
N ARG A 382 -18.01 -14.14 -17.39
CA ARG A 382 -18.20 -15.52 -17.87
C ARG A 382 -17.09 -16.46 -17.42
N GLN A 383 -15.84 -16.01 -17.39
CA GLN A 383 -14.70 -16.85 -17.03
C GLN A 383 -14.67 -17.20 -15.53
N PRO A 384 -14.85 -16.26 -14.58
CA PRO A 384 -15.02 -16.58 -13.17
C PRO A 384 -16.20 -17.53 -12.90
N VAL A 385 -17.38 -17.31 -13.50
CA VAL A 385 -18.53 -18.23 -13.31
C VAL A 385 -18.22 -19.64 -13.82
N ALA A 386 -17.63 -19.78 -15.01
CA ALA A 386 -17.25 -21.09 -15.53
C ALA A 386 -16.22 -21.79 -14.64
N SER A 387 -15.30 -21.04 -14.02
CA SER A 387 -14.29 -21.59 -13.10
C SER A 387 -14.89 -21.98 -11.75
N TYR A 388 -15.78 -21.15 -11.18
CA TYR A 388 -16.57 -21.48 -10.00
C TYR A 388 -17.33 -22.80 -10.19
N LEU A 389 -17.96 -22.99 -11.36
CA LEU A 389 -18.69 -24.22 -11.67
C LEU A 389 -17.77 -25.44 -11.86
N LEU A 390 -16.53 -25.24 -12.35
CA LEU A 390 -15.54 -26.32 -12.43
C LEU A 390 -15.13 -26.80 -11.05
N VAL A 391 -14.81 -25.89 -10.11
CA VAL A 391 -14.48 -26.26 -8.72
C VAL A 391 -15.69 -26.89 -8.03
N ALA A 392 -16.88 -26.27 -8.14
CA ALA A 392 -18.11 -26.80 -7.58
C ALA A 392 -18.52 -28.17 -8.15
N ALA A 393 -18.06 -28.54 -9.36
CA ALA A 393 -18.32 -29.85 -9.97
C ALA A 393 -17.49 -31.00 -9.38
N GLU A 394 -16.42 -30.69 -8.64
CA GLU A 394 -15.60 -31.65 -7.88
C GLU A 394 -16.19 -31.96 -6.50
N GLU A 395 -17.07 -31.09 -5.98
CA GLU A 395 -17.76 -31.26 -4.69
C GLU A 395 -18.70 -32.47 -4.68
N PRO A 396 -18.78 -33.23 -3.57
CA PRO A 396 -19.67 -34.38 -3.47
C PRO A 396 -21.15 -33.97 -3.35
N GLY A 397 -22.04 -34.94 -3.61
CA GLY A 397 -23.45 -34.81 -3.29
C GLY A 397 -24.26 -33.95 -4.27
N ASP A 398 -25.00 -32.97 -3.77
CA ASP A 398 -25.90 -32.17 -4.61
C ASP A 398 -25.17 -31.05 -5.39
N VAL A 399 -24.19 -30.41 -4.75
CA VAL A 399 -23.41 -29.30 -5.33
C VAL A 399 -22.75 -29.75 -6.63
N GLY A 400 -21.97 -30.84 -6.60
CA GLY A 400 -21.33 -31.39 -7.79
C GLY A 400 -22.29 -31.74 -8.92
N ARG A 401 -23.45 -32.33 -8.60
CA ARG A 401 -24.47 -32.67 -9.62
C ARG A 401 -25.08 -31.43 -10.26
N ARG A 402 -25.40 -30.40 -9.48
CA ARG A 402 -25.93 -29.13 -10.01
C ARG A 402 -24.88 -28.39 -10.83
N ALA A 403 -23.64 -28.33 -10.35
CA ALA A 403 -22.52 -27.72 -11.05
C ALA A 403 -22.22 -28.43 -12.39
N GLN A 404 -22.17 -29.77 -12.41
CA GLN A 404 -21.99 -30.56 -13.64
C GLN A 404 -23.11 -30.31 -14.66
N ALA A 405 -24.37 -30.20 -14.20
CA ALA A 405 -25.49 -29.87 -15.08
C ALA A 405 -25.37 -28.44 -15.66
N ALA A 406 -24.98 -27.46 -14.83
CA ALA A 406 -24.74 -26.09 -15.24
C ALA A 406 -23.53 -25.94 -16.18
N LEU A 407 -22.48 -26.76 -16.01
CA LEU A 407 -21.31 -26.77 -16.90
C LEU A 407 -21.66 -27.18 -18.33
N GLU A 408 -22.55 -28.16 -18.53
CA GLU A 408 -22.99 -28.53 -19.87
C GLU A 408 -23.85 -27.44 -20.53
N GLU A 409 -24.60 -26.64 -19.76
CA GLU A 409 -25.26 -25.43 -20.25
C GLU A 409 -24.22 -24.36 -20.66
N VAL A 410 -23.29 -24.01 -19.76
CA VAL A 410 -22.21 -23.03 -20.00
C VAL A 410 -21.38 -23.39 -21.23
N LYS A 411 -20.96 -24.65 -21.34
CA LYS A 411 -20.20 -25.22 -22.47
C LYS A 411 -20.98 -25.21 -23.80
N THR A 412 -22.31 -25.24 -23.75
CA THR A 412 -23.16 -25.13 -24.95
C THR A 412 -23.32 -23.66 -25.37
N LEU A 413 -23.42 -22.74 -24.41
CA LEU A 413 -23.56 -21.29 -24.66
C LEU A 413 -22.23 -20.63 -25.06
N ASP A 414 -21.10 -21.12 -24.54
CA ASP A 414 -19.78 -20.54 -24.73
C ASP A 414 -18.67 -21.61 -24.54
N PRO A 415 -18.39 -22.41 -25.60
CA PRO A 415 -17.35 -23.42 -25.55
C PRO A 415 -15.96 -22.83 -25.23
N ASP A 416 -15.65 -21.65 -25.74
CA ASP A 416 -14.33 -21.03 -25.62
C ASP A 416 -14.06 -20.57 -24.18
N THR A 417 -15.04 -19.98 -23.51
CA THR A 417 -14.92 -19.64 -22.08
C THR A 417 -14.79 -20.88 -21.21
N TYR A 418 -15.52 -21.96 -21.51
CA TYR A 418 -15.37 -23.24 -20.80
C TYR A 418 -13.95 -23.82 -20.95
N GLN A 419 -13.37 -23.82 -22.17
CA GLN A 419 -12.00 -24.28 -22.37
C GLN A 419 -10.97 -23.40 -21.66
N ARG A 420 -11.14 -22.06 -21.68
CA ARG A 420 -10.29 -21.13 -20.92
C ARG A 420 -10.34 -21.40 -19.42
N ALA A 421 -11.54 -21.47 -18.83
CA ALA A 421 -11.69 -21.75 -17.40
C ALA A 421 -11.01 -23.08 -17.01
N LYS A 422 -11.14 -24.11 -17.86
CA LYS A 422 -10.47 -25.40 -17.65
C LYS A 422 -8.94 -25.33 -17.72
N SER A 423 -8.36 -24.50 -18.59
CA SER A 423 -6.89 -24.33 -18.60
C SER A 423 -6.41 -23.58 -17.36
N PHE A 424 -7.11 -22.54 -16.92
CA PHE A 424 -6.75 -21.79 -15.69
C PHE A 424 -6.86 -22.63 -14.41
N ALA A 425 -7.84 -23.53 -14.30
CA ALA A 425 -7.96 -24.47 -13.18
C ALA A 425 -6.71 -25.36 -13.05
N GLY A 426 -6.13 -25.81 -14.18
CA GLY A 426 -4.90 -26.60 -14.21
C GLY A 426 -3.62 -25.85 -13.79
N PHE A 427 -3.65 -24.51 -13.73
CA PHE A 427 -2.53 -23.66 -13.30
C PHE A 427 -2.68 -23.12 -11.87
N GLY A 428 -3.59 -23.68 -11.06
CA GLY A 428 -3.66 -23.38 -9.62
C GLY A 428 -4.33 -22.04 -9.28
N TYR A 429 -5.06 -21.41 -10.19
CA TYR A 429 -5.80 -20.15 -9.93
C TYR A 429 -6.84 -20.27 -8.79
N PHE A 430 -7.22 -21.50 -8.41
CA PHE A 430 -8.06 -21.85 -7.25
C PHE A 430 -7.38 -22.81 -6.26
N GLY A 431 -6.05 -22.94 -6.31
CA GLY A 431 -5.26 -24.05 -5.75
C GLY A 431 -5.27 -24.24 -4.22
N ALA A 432 -6.05 -23.46 -3.47
CA ALA A 432 -6.26 -23.63 -2.03
C ALA A 432 -7.62 -24.26 -1.67
N ALA A 433 -8.62 -24.25 -2.57
CA ALA A 433 -9.99 -24.67 -2.25
C ALA A 433 -10.13 -26.18 -1.95
N THR A 434 -9.19 -27.01 -2.44
CA THR A 434 -9.19 -28.48 -2.31
C THR A 434 -8.23 -29.02 -1.23
N ALA A 435 -7.48 -28.14 -0.55
CA ALA A 435 -6.36 -28.52 0.33
C ALA A 435 -6.74 -28.72 1.81
N THR A 436 -7.92 -29.27 2.13
CA THR A 436 -8.33 -29.60 3.51
C THR A 436 -7.70 -30.91 4.01
N LYS A 437 -6.36 -31.00 4.00
CA LYS A 437 -5.62 -32.09 4.63
C LYS A 437 -4.24 -31.63 5.10
N PRO A 438 -3.91 -31.71 6.40
CA PRO A 438 -2.63 -31.22 6.91
C PRO A 438 -1.50 -32.15 6.45
N ALA A 439 -0.63 -31.62 5.59
CA ALA A 439 0.68 -32.19 5.31
C ALA A 439 1.74 -31.38 6.05
N THR A 440 2.61 -32.08 6.78
CA THR A 440 3.67 -31.51 7.63
C THR A 440 4.63 -30.63 6.86
N ALA A 441 5.00 -29.49 7.44
CA ALA A 441 5.99 -28.57 6.88
C ALA A 441 7.36 -29.24 6.70
N SER A 442 8.00 -28.96 5.57
CA SER A 442 9.45 -29.02 5.42
C SER A 442 9.88 -27.93 4.43
N SER A 443 10.69 -27.00 4.90
CA SER A 443 11.28 -25.92 4.10
C SER A 443 12.40 -26.44 3.20
N ALA A 444 12.31 -26.20 1.89
CA ALA A 444 13.47 -26.08 0.98
C ALA A 444 13.06 -25.47 -0.38
N ASP A 445 13.92 -24.58 -0.88
CA ASP A 445 14.18 -24.25 -2.28
C ASP A 445 13.03 -23.73 -3.18
N VAL A 446 12.97 -22.40 -3.31
CA VAL A 446 12.52 -21.72 -4.52
C VAL A 446 13.75 -21.40 -5.37
N ALA A 447 14.01 -22.21 -6.40
CA ALA A 447 15.03 -21.94 -7.41
C ALA A 447 14.37 -21.65 -8.77
N ALA A 448 14.94 -20.72 -9.52
CA ALA A 448 14.31 -20.13 -10.70
C ALA A 448 14.11 -21.13 -11.86
N THR A 449 12.99 -21.00 -12.56
CA THR A 449 12.72 -21.69 -13.83
C THR A 449 13.33 -20.94 -15.02
N GLU A 450 14.40 -21.47 -15.60
CA GLU A 450 14.73 -21.23 -17.00
C GLU A 450 14.33 -22.45 -17.85
N SER A 451 13.77 -22.20 -19.03
CA SER A 451 13.32 -23.25 -19.94
C SER A 451 14.44 -23.73 -20.87
N THR A 452 14.58 -25.03 -21.06
CA THR A 452 15.08 -25.60 -22.33
C THR A 452 14.43 -26.95 -22.64
N ASP A 453 14.43 -27.30 -23.92
CA ASP A 453 13.54 -28.27 -24.55
C ASP A 453 14.17 -29.66 -24.77
N GLU A 454 13.31 -30.62 -25.15
CA GLU A 454 13.58 -31.88 -25.87
C GLU A 454 14.38 -33.07 -25.24
N ALA A 455 13.61 -34.12 -24.93
CA ALA A 455 13.65 -35.45 -25.59
C ALA A 455 14.57 -36.64 -25.12
N LYS A 456 13.90 -37.63 -24.48
CA LYS A 456 13.65 -39.01 -25.01
C LYS A 456 14.55 -40.23 -24.62
N LYS A 457 13.91 -41.19 -23.92
CA LYS A 457 14.16 -42.68 -23.83
C LYS A 457 15.41 -43.16 -23.04
N THR A 458 15.46 -44.34 -22.38
CA THR A 458 14.61 -45.57 -22.41
C THR A 458 14.75 -46.48 -21.15
N ASP A 459 13.67 -47.17 -20.78
CA ASP A 459 13.50 -48.55 -20.22
C ASP A 459 14.25 -49.16 -19.00
N ALA A 460 13.45 -49.90 -18.19
CA ALA A 460 13.73 -51.17 -17.46
C ALA A 460 14.61 -51.14 -16.17
N ASP A 461 14.38 -51.94 -15.10
CA ASP A 461 13.28 -52.85 -14.74
C ASP A 461 13.28 -53.20 -13.20
N GLU A 462 12.27 -53.96 -12.77
CA GLU A 462 12.20 -54.89 -11.59
C GLU A 462 12.34 -54.43 -10.10
N VAL A 463 11.18 -54.49 -9.41
CA VAL A 463 10.85 -55.34 -8.23
C VAL A 463 11.82 -55.49 -7.03
N GLY A 464 11.31 -55.17 -5.82
CA GLY A 464 11.85 -55.64 -4.52
C GLY A 464 10.87 -55.40 -3.36
N THR A 465 10.59 -56.42 -2.53
CA THR A 465 9.52 -56.41 -1.49
C THR A 465 10.08 -56.57 -0.07
N ALA A 466 9.31 -56.15 0.94
CA ALA A 466 9.50 -56.42 2.39
C ALA A 466 10.68 -55.67 3.05
N GLU A 467 10.75 -55.47 4.38
CA GLU A 467 9.92 -55.97 5.50
C GLU A 467 9.97 -54.96 6.67
N ALA A 468 8.95 -54.95 7.55
CA ALA A 468 9.03 -54.24 8.85
C ALA A 468 9.72 -55.13 9.89
N PRO A 469 10.26 -54.55 10.98
CA PRO A 469 9.62 -54.86 12.27
C PRO A 469 9.64 -53.72 13.31
N GLU A 470 8.56 -53.62 14.10
CA GLU A 470 8.63 -53.14 15.50
C GLU A 470 9.22 -54.25 16.38
N PRO A 471 9.65 -53.97 17.64
CA PRO A 471 8.68 -54.17 18.71
C PRO A 471 8.82 -53.30 19.98
N GLU A 472 7.69 -53.26 20.70
CA GLU A 472 7.54 -53.33 22.16
C GLU A 472 7.82 -52.13 23.10
N ALA A 473 6.78 -51.86 23.88
CA ALA A 473 6.63 -50.88 24.96
C ALA A 473 7.19 -51.35 26.31
N ASP A 474 7.29 -50.42 27.29
CA ASP A 474 7.12 -50.78 28.71
C ASP A 474 6.60 -49.62 29.62
N VAL A 475 6.23 -49.94 30.88
CA VAL A 475 5.27 -49.27 31.81
C VAL A 475 5.80 -49.34 33.27
N PRO A 476 5.67 -48.38 34.24
CA PRO A 476 4.48 -47.59 34.71
C PRO A 476 4.69 -46.05 34.77
N SER A 477 3.85 -45.12 35.29
CA SER A 477 2.59 -44.97 36.07
C SER A 477 2.76 -44.12 37.36
N ALA A 478 1.66 -43.51 37.83
CA ALA A 478 1.39 -42.76 39.08
C ALA A 478 1.65 -41.23 39.04
N ALA A 479 0.67 -40.31 39.05
CA ALA A 479 -0.56 -40.10 39.85
C ALA A 479 -0.37 -39.30 41.16
N THR A 480 -0.90 -38.07 41.21
CA THR A 480 -1.63 -37.54 42.40
C THR A 480 -2.57 -36.38 42.05
N THR A 481 -3.77 -36.43 42.65
CA THR A 481 -4.67 -35.35 43.13
C THR A 481 -4.23 -33.88 42.94
N GLY A 482 -5.10 -32.91 42.61
CA GLY A 482 -6.56 -32.86 42.66
C GLY A 482 -7.04 -31.82 43.68
N SER A 483 -7.71 -30.75 43.23
CA SER A 483 -8.47 -29.80 44.05
C SER A 483 -9.39 -28.93 43.17
N ASP A 484 -10.68 -29.00 43.42
CA ASP A 484 -11.74 -28.09 42.97
C ASP A 484 -12.51 -27.69 44.25
N PRO A 485 -13.08 -26.48 44.36
CA PRO A 485 -14.54 -26.49 44.45
C PRO A 485 -15.29 -25.29 43.84
N ALA A 486 -16.34 -25.66 43.08
CA ALA A 486 -17.73 -25.27 43.30
C ALA A 486 -18.36 -24.11 42.48
N ARG A 487 -19.70 -24.12 42.51
CA ARG A 487 -20.62 -23.76 41.42
C ARG A 487 -21.83 -22.97 41.95
N VAL A 488 -22.10 -21.80 41.32
CA VAL A 488 -23.38 -21.19 40.90
C VAL A 488 -24.60 -21.23 41.86
N PRO A 489 -25.40 -20.15 41.93
CA PRO A 489 -26.78 -20.28 41.42
C PRO A 489 -27.27 -19.09 40.55
N ASP A 490 -28.17 -19.40 39.61
CA ASP A 490 -29.01 -18.45 38.87
C ASP A 490 -30.11 -17.82 39.75
N ASP A 491 -30.57 -16.60 39.40
CA ASP A 491 -31.98 -16.30 39.05
C ASP A 491 -32.26 -14.78 39.05
N ALA A 492 -32.78 -14.25 37.92
CA ALA A 492 -33.80 -13.19 37.88
C ALA A 492 -34.20 -12.82 36.43
N VAL A 493 -35.36 -13.30 35.98
CA VAL A 493 -36.02 -12.83 34.75
C VAL A 493 -36.83 -11.56 35.03
N ALA A 494 -36.68 -10.52 34.20
CA ALA A 494 -37.67 -9.45 34.08
C ALA A 494 -37.71 -8.87 32.65
N GLN A 495 -38.91 -8.86 32.06
CA GLN A 495 -39.18 -8.33 30.72
C GLN A 495 -39.48 -6.82 30.79
N ALA A 496 -38.95 -6.01 29.87
CA ALA A 496 -39.64 -4.81 29.36
C ALA A 496 -38.98 -4.19 28.11
N SER A 497 -39.76 -4.09 27.04
CA SER A 497 -39.65 -3.14 25.93
C SER A 497 -41.08 -2.87 25.44
N PRO A 498 -41.38 -1.82 24.65
CA PRO A 498 -40.51 -0.75 24.15
C PRO A 498 -41.06 0.68 24.40
N THR A 499 -40.25 1.73 24.24
CA THR A 499 -40.71 3.00 23.62
C THR A 499 -39.52 3.73 22.98
N ALA A 500 -39.71 4.22 21.76
CA ALA A 500 -38.70 4.99 21.04
C ALA A 500 -38.55 6.42 21.61
N THR A 501 -37.34 6.96 21.64
CA THR A 501 -37.13 8.40 21.61
C THR A 501 -35.88 8.72 20.78
N LYS A 502 -36.05 9.61 19.82
CA LYS A 502 -35.04 10.04 18.84
C LYS A 502 -34.01 10.93 19.55
N ALA A 503 -32.76 10.48 19.65
CA ALA A 503 -31.69 11.31 20.20
C ALA A 503 -31.26 12.36 19.16
N GLU A 504 -31.38 13.63 19.53
CA GLU A 504 -31.06 14.78 18.69
C GLU A 504 -29.62 15.24 18.98
N LEU A 505 -28.78 15.38 17.96
CA LEU A 505 -27.35 15.69 18.15
C LEU A 505 -27.19 17.16 18.58
N ALA A 506 -26.85 17.39 19.85
CA ALA A 506 -26.67 18.73 20.39
C ALA A 506 -25.36 19.36 19.90
N VAL A 507 -25.48 20.39 19.04
CA VAL A 507 -24.33 21.18 18.57
C VAL A 507 -23.83 22.10 19.69
N ALA A 508 -22.57 21.98 20.05
CA ALA A 508 -21.93 22.85 21.04
C ALA A 508 -21.76 24.28 20.50
N VAL A 509 -22.20 25.27 21.29
CA VAL A 509 -22.02 26.70 21.01
C VAL A 509 -20.76 27.21 21.74
N PRO A 510 -19.75 27.76 21.05
CA PRO A 510 -18.68 28.50 21.70
C PRO A 510 -19.10 29.95 21.94
N ALA A 511 -18.94 30.44 23.17
CA ALA A 511 -19.18 31.82 23.55
C ALA A 511 -17.84 32.56 23.79
N GLU A 512 -17.49 33.50 22.91
CA GLU A 512 -17.12 34.90 23.26
C GLU A 512 -16.78 35.72 21.99
N PRO A 513 -17.02 37.05 21.98
CA PRO A 513 -16.86 37.86 20.78
C PRO A 513 -15.42 38.29 20.51
N VAL A 514 -14.79 37.71 19.49
CA VAL A 514 -13.47 38.15 18.99
C VAL A 514 -13.54 39.60 18.50
N ARG A 515 -12.67 40.47 19.04
CA ARG A 515 -12.53 41.87 18.61
C ARG A 515 -12.06 41.94 17.15
N THR A 516 -12.90 42.44 16.26
CA THR A 516 -12.55 42.61 14.84
C THR A 516 -11.49 43.71 14.63
N PRO A 517 -10.39 43.44 13.89
CA PRO A 517 -9.44 44.48 13.50
C PRO A 517 -10.07 45.47 12.50
N LYS A 518 -9.61 46.73 12.53
CA LYS A 518 -10.20 47.81 11.73
C LYS A 518 -10.08 47.56 10.22
N ARG A 519 -11.21 47.67 9.50
CA ARG A 519 -11.38 47.39 8.04
C ARG A 519 -10.27 47.88 7.10
N TRP A 520 -9.56 48.96 7.42
CA TRP A 520 -8.50 49.49 6.55
C TRP A 520 -7.27 48.57 6.47
N LEU A 521 -7.00 47.76 7.50
CA LEU A 521 -5.86 46.82 7.49
C LEU A 521 -6.11 45.64 6.52
N MET A 522 -7.34 45.12 6.50
CA MET A 522 -7.75 43.97 5.68
C MET A 522 -7.79 44.28 4.17
N ILE A 523 -8.03 45.53 3.78
CA ILE A 523 -8.16 45.93 2.37
C ILE A 523 -6.93 46.72 1.89
N GLY A 524 -6.31 47.54 2.76
CA GLY A 524 -5.14 48.35 2.40
C GLY A 524 -3.87 47.53 2.18
N GLY A 525 -3.62 46.50 3.00
CA GLY A 525 -2.43 45.65 2.88
C GLY A 525 -2.31 44.93 1.51
N PRO A 526 -3.33 44.16 1.09
CA PRO A 526 -3.30 43.45 -0.20
C PRO A 526 -3.19 44.38 -1.40
N VAL A 527 -3.92 45.51 -1.39
CA VAL A 527 -3.87 46.50 -2.49
C VAL A 527 -2.50 47.16 -2.60
N LEU A 528 -1.85 47.48 -1.48
CA LEU A 528 -0.48 48.01 -1.47
C LEU A 528 0.52 46.98 -2.02
N GLY A 529 0.37 45.70 -1.65
CA GLY A 529 1.21 44.61 -2.16
C GLY A 529 1.11 44.44 -3.68
N VAL A 530 -0.10 44.50 -4.26
CA VAL A 530 -0.31 44.43 -5.71
C VAL A 530 0.32 45.63 -6.43
N VAL A 531 0.21 46.85 -5.87
CA VAL A 531 0.84 48.06 -6.45
C VAL A 531 2.37 47.97 -6.41
N VAL A 532 2.95 47.45 -5.33
CA VAL A 532 4.41 47.23 -5.22
C VAL A 532 4.88 46.17 -6.23
N LEU A 533 4.17 45.05 -6.36
CA LEU A 533 4.49 44.02 -7.35
C LEU A 533 4.40 44.55 -8.79
N MET A 534 3.37 45.35 -9.12
CA MET A 534 3.30 45.99 -10.44
C MET A 534 4.42 47.02 -10.67
N ALA A 535 4.84 47.75 -9.65
CA ALA A 535 5.98 48.68 -9.76
C ALA A 535 7.30 47.94 -9.99
N ILE A 536 7.54 46.81 -9.30
CA ILE A 536 8.71 45.94 -9.51
C ILE A 536 8.68 45.34 -10.92
N PHE A 537 7.53 44.82 -11.37
CA PHE A 537 7.37 44.27 -12.71
C PHE A 537 7.60 45.33 -13.81
N ALA A 538 7.11 46.56 -13.63
CA ALA A 538 7.35 47.68 -14.54
C ALA A 538 8.81 48.15 -14.54
N ALA A 539 9.53 48.02 -13.41
CA ALA A 539 10.97 48.30 -13.34
C ALA A 539 11.80 47.23 -14.08
N LEU A 540 11.45 45.95 -13.92
CA LEU A 540 12.09 44.84 -14.65
C LEU A 540 11.89 44.97 -16.17
N LEU A 541 10.69 45.33 -16.62
CA LEU A 541 10.41 45.59 -18.04
C LEU A 541 11.15 46.81 -18.61
N LYS A 542 11.55 47.77 -17.77
CA LYS A 542 12.42 48.90 -18.18
C LYS A 542 13.92 48.56 -18.17
N GLY A 543 14.33 47.47 -17.53
CA GLY A 543 15.70 46.98 -17.54
C GLY A 543 16.08 46.24 -18.84
N ALA A 544 15.10 45.89 -19.67
CA ALA A 544 15.28 45.13 -20.90
C ALA A 544 15.12 46.01 -22.16
N ASP A 545 16.02 46.98 -22.35
CA ASP A 545 16.15 47.71 -23.63
C ASP A 545 17.38 47.20 -24.41
N PRO A 546 17.23 46.39 -25.48
CA PRO A 546 18.35 45.75 -26.19
C PRO A 546 19.17 46.69 -27.10
N ARG A 547 19.11 48.02 -26.91
CA ARG A 547 19.69 49.01 -27.85
C ARG A 547 20.44 50.17 -27.19
N SER A 548 21.55 49.88 -26.52
CA SER A 548 22.62 50.88 -26.34
C SER A 548 24.04 50.28 -26.42
N THR A 549 24.41 49.77 -27.59
CA THR A 549 25.83 49.64 -27.96
C THR A 549 26.38 51.02 -28.35
N GLY A 550 27.37 51.56 -27.63
CA GLY A 550 28.12 52.72 -28.13
C GLY A 550 28.92 53.52 -27.10
N GLY A 551 30.25 53.40 -27.17
CA GLY A 551 31.21 54.39 -26.63
C GLY A 551 32.21 53.85 -25.61
N GLY A 552 33.49 53.78 -26.01
CA GLY A 552 34.63 53.74 -25.08
C GLY A 552 34.95 55.13 -24.50
N PRO A 553 36.19 55.43 -24.08
CA PRO A 553 37.46 54.80 -24.50
C PRO A 553 37.92 53.60 -23.66
#